data_AF-A0A7V7L7L2-F1
#
_entry.id   AF-A0A7V7L7L2-F1
#
_cell.length_a   1.000
_cell.length_b   1.000
_cell.length_c   1.000
_cell.angle_alpha   90.00
_cell.angle_beta   90.00
_cell.angle_gamma   90.00
#
_symmetry.space_group_name_H-M   'P 1'
#
loop_
_entity.id
_entity.type
_entity.pdbx_description
1 polymer ?
#
loop_
_entity_poly.entity_id
_entity_poly.type
_entity_poly.pdbx_seq_one_letter_code
_entity_poly.pdbx_strand_id
1 'polypeptide(L)'
;MEYAKRTLHELRTSAGLNQAELADILEVSPKTLWFYEQNSSNIPDELIQKYMYVFNVPYEDIFFGDKYEKIVQIKNNVLARAQNLKKLRNSM
;
A
#
# COMPACT_ATOMS: atom_id res chain seq x y z
N MET A 1 13.83 -6.08 -0.06
CA MET A 1 12.81 -6.32 0.99
C MET A 1 11.46 -5.90 0.43
N GLU A 2 10.61 -6.85 0.05
CA GLU A 2 9.34 -6.60 -0.66
C GLU A 2 8.27 -5.86 0.19
N TYR A 3 8.57 -5.57 1.46
CA TYR A 3 7.64 -5.01 2.45
C TYR A 3 7.68 -3.48 2.57
N ALA A 4 8.49 -2.79 1.77
CA ALA A 4 8.52 -1.33 1.72
C ALA A 4 7.35 -0.72 0.93
N LYS A 5 6.65 -1.53 0.14
CA LYS A 5 5.63 -1.02 -0.77
C LYS A 5 4.42 -0.46 -0.02
N ARG A 6 3.88 0.65 -0.53
CA ARG A 6 2.75 1.37 0.05
C ARG A 6 1.50 1.14 -0.80
N THR A 7 0.37 0.88 -0.14
CA THR A 7 -0.93 0.84 -0.79
C THR A 7 -1.35 2.24 -1.20
N LEU A 8 -2.27 2.34 -2.16
CA LEU A 8 -2.86 3.63 -2.56
C LEU A 8 -3.48 4.39 -1.37
N HIS A 9 -4.13 3.64 -0.47
CA HIS A 9 -4.70 4.17 0.76
C HIS A 9 -3.63 4.76 1.71
N GLU A 10 -2.50 4.08 1.89
CA GLU A 10 -1.40 4.55 2.74
C GLU A 10 -0.72 5.79 2.14
N LEU A 11 -0.56 5.85 0.81
CA LEU A 11 -0.06 7.05 0.14
C LEU A 11 -0.97 8.24 0.44
N ARG A 12 -2.29 8.11 0.18
CA ARG A 12 -3.28 9.16 0.43
C ARG A 12 -3.28 9.63 1.89
N THR A 13 -3.47 8.69 2.82
CA THR A 13 -3.62 9.02 4.25
C THR A 13 -2.35 9.62 4.85
N SER A 14 -1.17 9.19 4.39
CA SER A 14 0.09 9.78 4.86
C SER A 14 0.33 11.20 4.37
N ALA A 15 -0.32 11.60 3.27
CA ALA A 15 -0.32 12.98 2.78
C ALA A 15 -1.37 13.85 3.46
N GLY A 16 -2.14 13.30 4.42
CA GLY A 16 -3.21 14.03 5.11
C GLY A 16 -4.48 14.25 4.27
N LEU A 17 -4.57 13.63 3.09
CA LEU A 17 -5.70 13.82 2.17
C LEU A 17 -6.89 12.94 2.56
N ASN A 18 -8.08 13.53 2.57
CA ASN A 18 -9.31 12.78 2.57
C ASN A 18 -9.60 12.20 1.16
N GLN A 19 -10.57 11.30 1.08
CA GLN A 19 -10.85 10.59 -0.18
C GLN A 19 -11.40 11.50 -1.28
N ALA A 20 -12.22 12.50 -0.94
CA ALA A 20 -12.78 13.41 -1.94
C ALA A 20 -11.69 14.32 -2.54
N GLU A 21 -10.76 14.80 -1.73
CA GLU A 21 -9.62 15.62 -2.17
C GLU A 21 -8.75 14.87 -3.18
N LEU A 22 -8.35 13.64 -2.88
CA LEU A 22 -7.54 12.88 -3.83
C LEU A 22 -8.34 12.47 -5.08
N ALA A 23 -9.63 12.15 -4.92
CA ALA A 23 -10.48 11.81 -6.06
C ALA A 23 -10.58 12.98 -7.06
N ASP A 24 -10.70 14.21 -6.55
CA ASP A 24 -10.68 15.44 -7.35
C ASP A 24 -9.33 15.63 -8.06
N ILE A 25 -8.20 15.50 -7.33
CA ILE A 25 -6.84 15.57 -7.89
C ILE A 25 -6.60 14.55 -9.01
N LEU A 26 -7.12 13.33 -8.84
CA LEU A 26 -6.93 12.24 -9.81
C LEU A 26 -7.98 12.20 -10.91
N GLU A 27 -8.98 13.09 -10.84
CA GLU A 27 -10.11 13.21 -11.77
C GLU A 27 -10.95 11.92 -11.86
N VAL A 28 -11.20 11.29 -10.70
CA VAL A 28 -12.04 10.09 -10.57
C VAL A 28 -13.14 10.29 -9.54
N SER A 29 -14.17 9.44 -9.54
CA SER A 29 -15.14 9.49 -8.45
C SER A 29 -14.54 9.00 -7.13
N PRO A 30 -14.96 9.52 -5.95
CA PRO A 30 -14.55 8.99 -4.65
C PRO A 30 -14.82 7.49 -4.51
N LYS A 31 -15.89 6.99 -5.12
CA LYS A 31 -16.23 5.56 -5.16
C LYS A 31 -15.22 4.74 -5.98
N THR A 32 -14.81 5.24 -7.14
CA THR A 32 -13.78 4.62 -7.97
C THR A 32 -12.45 4.56 -7.22
N LEU A 33 -12.05 5.66 -6.59
CA LEU A 33 -10.87 5.71 -5.74
C LEU A 33 -10.96 4.70 -4.58
N TRP A 34 -12.10 4.65 -3.88
CA TRP A 34 -12.33 3.69 -2.80
C TRP A 34 -12.16 2.24 -3.26
N PHE A 35 -12.70 1.89 -4.43
CA PHE A 35 -12.61 0.54 -4.99
C PHE A 35 -11.15 0.13 -5.20
N TYR A 36 -10.34 1.00 -5.82
CA TYR A 36 -8.92 0.73 -6.04
C TYR A 36 -8.10 0.75 -4.74
N GLU A 37 -8.50 1.51 -3.73
CA GLU A 37 -7.88 1.45 -2.40
C GLU A 37 -8.14 0.13 -1.66
N GLN A 38 -9.22 -0.59 -1.99
CA GLN A 38 -9.46 -1.92 -1.45
C GLN A 38 -8.68 -2.98 -2.23
N ASN A 39 -8.69 -2.91 -3.55
CA ASN A 39 -7.98 -3.84 -4.42
C ASN A 39 -7.47 -3.14 -5.69
N SER A 40 -6.16 -3.02 -5.80
CA SER A 40 -5.46 -2.36 -6.89
C SER A 40 -4.87 -3.33 -7.92
N SER A 41 -5.23 -4.62 -7.91
CA SER A 41 -4.70 -5.60 -8.88
C SER A 41 -4.97 -5.24 -10.34
N ASN A 42 -6.07 -4.52 -10.60
CA ASN A 42 -6.52 -4.14 -11.95
C ASN A 42 -6.64 -2.61 -12.11
N ILE A 43 -5.83 -1.83 -11.40
CA ILE A 43 -5.81 -0.37 -11.57
C ILE A 43 -5.25 0.00 -12.96
N PRO A 44 -5.86 0.97 -13.69
CA PRO A 44 -5.35 1.39 -15.00
C PRO A 44 -4.00 2.10 -14.90
N ASP A 45 -3.14 1.91 -15.90
CA ASP A 45 -1.81 2.53 -15.99
C ASP A 45 -1.84 4.06 -15.86
N GLU A 46 -2.86 4.71 -16.44
CA GLU A 46 -3.03 6.17 -16.31
C GLU A 46 -3.14 6.59 -14.83
N LEU A 47 -3.92 5.87 -14.05
CA LEU A 47 -4.10 6.18 -12.63
C LEU A 47 -2.83 5.85 -11.84
N ILE A 48 -2.09 4.80 -12.21
CA ILE A 48 -0.78 4.50 -11.64
C ILE A 48 0.19 5.68 -11.87
N GLN A 49 0.27 6.19 -13.09
CA GLN A 49 1.13 7.33 -13.43
C GLN A 49 0.74 8.59 -12.63
N LYS A 50 -0.56 8.86 -12.48
CA LYS A 50 -1.06 9.95 -11.64
C LYS A 50 -0.62 9.78 -10.17
N TYR A 51 -0.71 8.57 -9.61
CA TYR A 51 -0.21 8.29 -8.25
C TYR A 51 1.30 8.50 -8.13
N MET A 52 2.09 7.98 -9.07
CA MET A 52 3.54 8.15 -9.07
C MET A 52 3.94 9.62 -9.08
N TYR A 53 3.28 10.43 -9.91
CA TYR A 53 3.53 11.86 -10.02
C TYR A 53 3.10 12.62 -8.76
N VAL A 54 1.85 12.47 -8.31
CA VAL A 54 1.28 13.21 -7.17
C VAL A 54 2.02 12.91 -5.86
N PHE A 55 2.42 11.66 -5.64
CA PHE A 55 3.07 11.24 -4.41
C PHE A 55 4.59 11.14 -4.51
N ASN A 56 5.17 11.46 -5.67
CA ASN A 56 6.60 11.36 -5.94
C ASN A 56 7.19 10.00 -5.49
N VAL A 57 6.57 8.91 -5.96
CA VAL A 57 6.90 7.53 -5.58
C VAL A 57 7.11 6.68 -6.84
N PRO A 58 8.16 5.83 -6.91
CA PRO A 58 8.36 4.97 -8.06
C PRO A 58 7.39 3.78 -8.06
N TYR A 59 7.18 3.16 -9.23
CA TYR A 59 6.24 2.05 -9.41
C TYR A 59 6.52 0.88 -8.47
N GLU A 60 7.80 0.53 -8.32
CA GLU A 60 8.27 -0.58 -7.48
C GLU A 60 7.94 -0.40 -5.99
N ASP A 61 7.67 0.83 -5.54
CA ASP A 61 7.30 1.15 -4.15
C ASP A 61 5.79 1.19 -3.93
N ILE A 62 4.98 0.94 -4.96
CA ILE A 62 3.52 0.85 -4.85
C ILE A 62 3.09 -0.61 -4.75
N PHE A 63 2.22 -0.92 -3.79
CA PHE A 63 1.59 -2.23 -3.66
C PHE A 63 0.35 -2.32 -4.55
N PHE A 64 0.37 -3.26 -5.49
CA PHE A 64 -0.76 -3.60 -6.35
C PHE A 64 -1.33 -4.95 -5.92
N GLY A 65 -2.53 -4.94 -5.36
CA GLY A 65 -3.14 -6.14 -4.79
C GLY A 65 -4.33 -5.85 -3.88
N ASP A 66 -4.87 -6.91 -3.27
CA ASP A 66 -5.87 -6.77 -2.23
C ASP A 66 -5.23 -6.24 -0.94
N LYS A 67 -5.84 -5.24 -0.31
CA LYS A 67 -5.36 -4.66 0.94
C LYS A 67 -5.20 -5.72 2.05
N TYR A 68 -6.08 -6.71 2.12
CA TYR A 68 -5.99 -7.82 3.08
C TYR A 68 -4.79 -8.72 2.81
N GLU A 69 -4.41 -8.90 1.55
CA GLU A 69 -3.23 -9.69 1.19
C GLU A 69 -1.97 -9.07 1.81
N LYS A 70 -1.80 -7.75 1.68
CA LYS A 70 -0.68 -7.03 2.31
C LYS A 70 -0.67 -7.20 3.83
N ILE A 71 -1.84 -7.11 4.48
CA ILE A 71 -1.98 -7.27 5.94
C ILE A 71 -1.54 -8.68 6.37
N VAL A 72 -1.97 -9.72 5.65
CA VAL A 72 -1.60 -11.11 5.93
C VAL A 72 -0.09 -11.31 5.74
N GLN A 73 0.48 -10.79 4.65
CA GLN A 73 1.92 -10.86 4.41
C GLN A 73 2.70 -10.20 5.56
N ILE A 74 2.34 -8.98 5.97
CA ILE A 74 2.98 -8.28 7.10
C ILE A 74 2.91 -9.13 8.37
N LYS A 75 1.73 -9.65 8.71
CA LYS A 75 1.52 -10.48 9.92
C LYS A 75 2.45 -11.69 9.93
N ASN A 76 2.49 -12.45 8.84
CA ASN A 76 3.31 -13.65 8.74
C ASN A 76 4.80 -13.34 8.95
N ASN A 77 5.28 -12.24 8.38
CA ASN A 77 6.67 -11.83 8.53
C ASN A 77 7.01 -11.36 9.94
N VAL A 78 6.11 -10.61 10.59
CA VAL A 78 6.29 -10.21 11.99
C VAL A 78 6.38 -11.44 12.88
N LEU A 79 5.51 -12.44 12.68
CA LEU A 79 5.54 -13.69 13.43
C LEU A 79 6.85 -14.48 13.19
N ALA A 80 7.31 -14.57 11.94
CA ALA A 80 8.57 -15.24 11.61
C ALA A 80 9.78 -14.56 12.28
N ARG A 81 9.84 -13.21 12.24
CA ARG A 81 10.89 -12.45 12.93
C ARG A 81 10.84 -12.64 14.45
N ALA A 82 9.65 -12.61 15.05
CA ALA A 82 9.47 -12.85 16.48
C ALA A 82 9.92 -14.25 16.92
N GLN A 83 9.70 -15.27 16.08
CA GLN A 83 10.21 -16.62 16.33
C GLN A 83 11.75 -16.67 16.29
N ASN A 84 12.38 -15.99 15.33
CA ASN A 84 13.84 -15.92 15.25
C ASN A 84 14.45 -15.22 16.46
N LEU A 85 13.83 -14.15 16.96
CA LEU A 85 14.25 -13.48 18.20
C LEU A 85 14.23 -14.44 19.41
N LYS A 86 13.18 -15.27 19.55
CA LYS A 86 13.10 -16.28 20.62
C LYS A 86 14.23 -17.31 20.52
N LYS A 87 14.58 -17.74 19.30
CA LYS A 87 15.68 -18.69 19.07
C LYS A 87 17.04 -18.08 19.45
N LEU A 88 17.30 -16.84 19.02
CA LEU A 88 18.53 -16.12 19.35
C LEU A 88 18.72 -15.95 20.86
N ARG A 89 17.64 -15.63 21.58
CA ARG A 89 17.67 -15.53 23.05
C ARG A 89 18.00 -16.86 23.72
N ASN A 90 17.51 -17.98 23.19
CA ASN A 90 17.74 -19.30 23.78
C ASN A 90 19.12 -19.90 23.42
N SER A 91 19.89 -19.23 22.54
CA SER A 91 21.24 -19.63 22.14
C SER A 91 22.36 -18.80 22.78
N MET A 92 22.00 -17.78 23.57
CA MET A 92 22.92 -17.01 24.44
C MET A 92 22.88 -17.58 25.85
#